data_AF-A0AAU4YLU2-F1
#
_entry.id   AF-A0AAU4YLU2-F1
#
_cell.length_a   1.000
_cell.length_b   1.000
_cell.length_c   1.000
_cell.angle_alpha   90.00
_cell.angle_beta   90.00
_cell.angle_gamma   90.00
#
_symmetry.space_group_name_H-M   'P 1'
#
loop_
_entity.id
_entity.type
_entity.pdbx_description
1 polymer ?
#
loop_
_entity_poly.entity_id
_entity_poly.type
_entity_poly.pdbx_seq_one_letter_code
_entity_poly.pdbx_strand_id
1 'polypeptide(L)'
;MGLFDKLTGTKRPADGVSPRSAAEVHGALLSLNRDDVPYIVRDGREEGADLVAEWRILDPAWQTFFVRTQVSRVFQVRMRLVQEKNEVRCLDQQYEVTWDGDTPRPAIAAEAQRGQVQTVSKRWTLGGGEDGGLEATETFSFDSSDLKSPLQDTVLGAGWTWRGVITGKL
;
A
#
# COMPACT_ATOMS: atom_id res chain seq x y z
N MET A 1 -18.44 -0.81 17.89
CA MET A 1 -17.61 -1.45 16.84
C MET A 1 -17.70 -2.97 17.02
N GLY A 2 -18.00 -3.72 15.96
CA GLY A 2 -18.14 -5.19 16.05
C GLY A 2 -16.79 -5.91 15.98
N LEU A 3 -16.68 -7.13 16.53
CA LEU A 3 -15.48 -7.97 16.44
C LEU A 3 -15.04 -8.22 14.98
N PHE A 4 -16.00 -8.34 14.06
CA PHE A 4 -15.72 -8.50 12.63
C PHE A 4 -15.10 -7.25 11.99
N ASP A 5 -15.45 -6.04 12.43
CA ASP A 5 -14.86 -4.80 11.89
C ASP A 5 -13.36 -4.72 12.20
N LYS A 6 -12.92 -5.25 13.36
CA LYS A 6 -11.50 -5.33 13.73
C LYS A 6 -10.74 -6.34 12.88
N LEU A 7 -11.36 -7.47 12.54
CA LEU A 7 -10.74 -8.53 11.73
C LEU A 7 -10.60 -8.16 10.25
N THR A 8 -11.45 -7.26 9.74
CA THR A 8 -11.40 -6.77 8.35
C THR A 8 -10.78 -5.38 8.21
N GLY A 9 -10.27 -4.80 9.30
CA GLY A 9 -9.68 -3.46 9.31
C GLY A 9 -10.67 -2.37 8.88
N THR A 10 -11.97 -2.60 9.09
CA THR A 10 -13.03 -1.68 8.68
C THR A 10 -13.01 -0.43 9.54
N LYS A 11 -12.95 0.74 8.91
CA LYS A 11 -13.03 2.05 9.55
C LYS A 11 -14.25 2.80 9.00
N ARG A 12 -15.00 3.46 9.88
CA ARG A 12 -16.19 4.25 9.52
C ARG A 12 -15.89 5.74 9.73
N PRO A 13 -16.45 6.62 8.89
CA PRO A 13 -16.29 8.07 9.06
C PRO A 13 -16.87 8.52 10.40
N ALA A 14 -16.42 9.68 10.89
CA ALA A 14 -17.01 10.28 12.08
C ALA A 14 -18.48 10.65 11.84
N ASP A 15 -19.28 10.63 12.91
CA ASP A 15 -20.67 11.06 12.85
C ASP A 15 -20.79 12.51 12.35
N GLY A 16 -21.71 12.75 11.43
CA GLY A 16 -21.96 14.08 10.86
C GLY A 16 -21.17 14.42 9.59
N VAL A 17 -20.24 13.56 9.14
CA VAL A 17 -19.58 13.74 7.84
C VAL A 17 -20.52 13.28 6.72
N SER A 18 -20.97 14.22 5.88
CA SER A 18 -21.80 13.89 4.72
C SER A 18 -20.97 13.23 3.62
N PRO A 19 -21.43 12.10 3.05
CA PRO A 19 -20.69 11.38 2.03
C PRO A 19 -20.61 12.22 0.74
N ARG A 20 -19.38 12.41 0.25
CA ARG A 20 -19.11 13.02 -1.07
C ARG A 20 -19.45 12.05 -2.21
N SER A 21 -19.47 12.54 -3.44
CA SER A 21 -19.64 11.68 -4.62
C SER A 21 -18.42 10.78 -4.86
N ALA A 22 -18.62 9.65 -5.53
CA ALA A 22 -17.55 8.72 -5.90
C ALA A 22 -16.46 9.40 -6.72
N ALA A 23 -16.84 10.32 -7.61
CA ALA A 23 -15.90 11.07 -8.42
C ALA A 23 -14.99 11.98 -7.56
N GLU A 24 -15.56 12.62 -6.53
CA GLU A 24 -14.78 13.43 -5.58
C GLU A 24 -13.83 12.56 -4.74
N VAL A 25 -14.29 11.40 -4.26
CA VAL A 25 -13.43 10.46 -3.52
C VAL A 25 -12.31 9.94 -4.41
N HIS A 26 -12.63 9.57 -5.65
CA HIS A 26 -11.66 9.10 -6.63
C HIS A 26 -10.59 10.16 -6.93
N GLY A 27 -11.01 11.41 -7.18
CA GLY A 27 -10.09 12.53 -7.39
C GLY A 27 -9.22 12.83 -6.15
N ALA A 28 -9.80 12.76 -4.95
CA ALA A 28 -9.07 12.96 -3.70
C ALA A 28 -7.99 11.89 -3.49
N LEU A 29 -8.31 10.62 -3.76
CA LEU A 29 -7.35 9.51 -3.66
C LEU A 29 -6.20 9.66 -4.67
N LEU A 30 -6.48 10.05 -5.91
CA LEU A 30 -5.43 10.33 -6.90
C LEU A 30 -4.54 11.52 -6.51
N SER A 31 -5.09 12.48 -5.76
CA SER A 31 -4.36 13.66 -5.28
C SER A 31 -3.39 13.36 -4.12
N LEU A 32 -3.33 12.12 -3.65
CA LEU A 32 -2.34 11.65 -2.68
C LEU A 32 -0.96 11.41 -3.30
N ASN A 33 -0.87 11.36 -4.62
CA ASN A 33 0.42 11.31 -5.31
C ASN A 33 1.21 12.60 -5.07
N ARG A 34 2.41 12.46 -4.53
CA ARG A 34 3.37 13.54 -4.28
C ARG A 34 4.79 13.03 -4.61
N ASP A 35 5.69 13.95 -4.90
CA ASP A 35 7.09 13.60 -5.20
C ASP A 35 7.86 13.08 -3.97
N ASP A 36 7.36 13.33 -2.76
CA ASP A 36 7.97 12.96 -1.49
C ASP A 36 7.38 11.68 -0.85
N VAL A 37 6.39 11.05 -1.49
CA VAL A 37 5.85 9.76 -1.03
C VAL A 37 6.39 8.60 -1.86
N PRO A 38 6.68 7.44 -1.25
CA PRO A 38 7.32 6.31 -1.92
C PRO A 38 6.33 5.39 -2.66
N TYR A 39 5.09 5.83 -2.82
CA TYR A 39 4.00 5.07 -3.44
C TYR A 39 3.30 5.87 -4.53
N ILE A 40 2.56 5.16 -5.38
CA ILE A 40 1.72 5.76 -6.42
C ILE A 40 0.28 5.26 -6.32
N VAL A 41 -0.68 6.15 -6.47
CA VAL A 41 -2.11 5.84 -6.65
C VAL A 41 -2.45 6.03 -8.13
N ARG A 42 -2.94 4.99 -8.77
CA ARG A 42 -3.26 4.99 -10.21
C ARG A 42 -4.63 4.38 -10.47
N ASP A 43 -5.10 4.56 -11.71
CA ASP A 43 -6.26 3.86 -12.23
C ASP A 43 -6.08 2.34 -12.10
N GLY A 44 -7.14 1.67 -11.66
CA GLY A 44 -7.13 0.22 -11.38
C GLY A 44 -8.04 -0.61 -12.29
N ARG A 45 -8.64 0.00 -13.32
CA ARG A 45 -9.72 -0.66 -14.10
C ARG A 45 -9.23 -1.89 -14.83
N GLU A 46 -7.99 -1.88 -15.30
CA GLU A 46 -7.34 -3.04 -15.93
C GLU A 46 -7.17 -4.20 -14.94
N GLU A 47 -7.04 -3.92 -13.64
CA GLU A 47 -6.95 -4.91 -12.57
C GLU A 47 -8.28 -5.24 -11.89
N GLY A 48 -9.41 -4.76 -12.45
CA GLY A 48 -10.75 -4.96 -11.89
C GLY A 48 -11.02 -4.17 -10.61
N ALA A 49 -10.28 -3.09 -10.38
CA ALA A 49 -10.48 -2.12 -9.30
C ALA A 49 -10.84 -0.75 -9.89
N ASP A 50 -11.29 0.20 -9.07
CA ASP A 50 -11.39 1.59 -9.54
C ASP A 50 -10.01 2.27 -9.44
N LEU A 51 -9.30 1.99 -8.34
CA LEU A 51 -7.97 2.54 -8.06
C LEU A 51 -7.04 1.45 -7.51
N VAL A 52 -5.75 1.57 -7.80
CA VAL A 52 -4.70 0.78 -7.19
C VAL A 52 -3.67 1.72 -6.59
N ALA A 53 -3.42 1.57 -5.29
CA ALA A 53 -2.27 2.18 -4.66
C ALA A 53 -1.14 1.14 -4.61
N GLU A 54 0.04 1.49 -5.10
CA GLU A 54 1.20 0.59 -5.24
C GLU A 54 2.42 1.21 -4.59
N TRP A 55 3.09 0.43 -3.75
CA TRP A 55 4.41 0.76 -3.21
C TRP A 55 5.39 -0.34 -3.63
N ARG A 56 6.39 0.06 -4.43
CA ARG A 56 7.51 -0.80 -4.79
C ARG A 56 8.60 -0.70 -3.74
N ILE A 57 8.86 -1.83 -3.09
CA ILE A 57 9.82 -1.96 -2.02
C ILE A 57 11.09 -2.58 -2.64
N LEU A 58 12.09 -1.73 -2.90
CA LEU A 58 13.44 -2.19 -3.19
C LEU A 58 14.12 -2.53 -1.86
N ASP A 59 14.10 -3.79 -1.46
CA ASP A 59 14.80 -4.25 -0.27
C ASP A 59 16.26 -4.61 -0.62
N PRO A 60 17.27 -3.91 -0.06
CA PRO A 60 18.68 -4.22 -0.28
C PRO A 60 19.08 -5.64 0.17
N ALA A 61 18.32 -6.28 1.07
CA ALA A 61 18.60 -7.64 1.54
C ALA A 61 18.61 -8.67 0.40
N TRP A 62 17.82 -8.47 -0.65
CA TRP A 62 17.78 -9.37 -1.81
C TRP A 62 19.00 -9.21 -2.72
N GLN A 63 19.72 -8.09 -2.64
CA GLN A 63 20.96 -7.87 -3.38
C GLN A 63 22.07 -8.84 -2.91
N THR A 64 22.07 -9.23 -1.62
CA THR A 64 23.06 -10.17 -1.08
C THR A 64 22.81 -11.62 -1.51
N PHE A 65 21.54 -12.01 -1.73
CA PHE A 65 21.20 -13.38 -2.12
C PHE A 65 21.28 -13.62 -3.63
N PHE A 66 21.13 -12.58 -4.45
CA PHE A 66 21.03 -12.72 -5.89
C PHE A 66 21.97 -11.77 -6.63
N VAL A 67 23.17 -12.25 -6.94
CA VAL A 67 24.26 -11.50 -7.63
C VAL A 67 23.87 -11.04 -9.06
N ARG A 68 22.73 -11.49 -9.60
CA ARG A 68 22.27 -11.17 -10.96
C ARG A 68 20.81 -10.74 -11.11
N THR A 69 19.96 -10.95 -10.10
CA THR A 69 18.52 -10.69 -10.19
C THR A 69 18.07 -9.82 -9.02
N GLN A 70 17.62 -8.61 -9.27
CA GLN A 70 17.03 -7.78 -8.23
C GLN A 70 15.63 -8.30 -7.96
N VAL A 71 15.29 -8.64 -6.72
CA VAL A 71 13.91 -8.94 -6.34
C VAL A 71 13.34 -7.73 -5.63
N SER A 72 12.20 -7.24 -6.10
CA SER A 72 11.43 -6.17 -5.46
C SER A 72 10.14 -6.75 -4.91
N ARG A 73 9.81 -6.40 -3.66
CA ARG A 73 8.50 -6.70 -3.10
C ARG A 73 7.56 -5.58 -3.47
N VAL A 74 6.37 -5.90 -3.96
CA VAL A 74 5.35 -4.90 -4.29
C VAL A 74 4.19 -5.09 -3.34
N PHE A 75 3.81 -4.01 -2.67
CA PHE A 75 2.60 -3.94 -1.86
C PHE A 75 1.55 -3.13 -2.62
N GLN A 76 0.39 -3.72 -2.85
CA GLN A 76 -0.74 -3.08 -3.52
C GLN A 76 -1.96 -3.05 -2.62
N VAL A 77 -2.70 -1.95 -2.68
CA VAL A 77 -4.05 -1.81 -2.13
C VAL A 77 -4.98 -1.53 -3.30
N ARG A 78 -5.75 -2.54 -3.69
CA ARG A 78 -6.78 -2.40 -4.73
C ARG A 78 -8.06 -1.89 -4.09
N MET A 79 -8.64 -0.85 -4.66
CA MET A 79 -9.78 -0.14 -4.11
C MET A 79 -10.93 -0.11 -5.11
N ARG A 80 -12.14 -0.45 -4.64
CA ARG A 80 -13.39 -0.26 -5.38
C ARG A 80 -14.34 0.63 -4.60
N LEU A 81 -14.87 1.64 -5.27
CA LEU A 81 -15.83 2.58 -4.73
C LEU A 81 -17.25 2.03 -4.95
N VAL A 82 -18.00 1.86 -3.86
CA VAL A 82 -19.39 1.42 -3.88
C VAL A 82 -20.27 2.58 -3.41
N GLN A 83 -20.69 3.41 -4.37
CA GLN A 83 -21.49 4.60 -4.13
C GLN A 83 -22.80 4.32 -3.38
N GLU A 84 -23.47 3.21 -3.68
CA GLU A 84 -24.76 2.85 -3.06
C GLU A 84 -24.67 2.72 -1.53
N LYS A 85 -23.48 2.39 -1.03
CA LYS A 85 -23.20 2.18 0.39
C LYS A 85 -22.23 3.21 0.96
N ASN A 86 -21.72 4.13 0.13
CA ASN A 86 -20.62 5.05 0.46
C ASN A 86 -19.47 4.29 1.15
N GLU A 87 -19.04 3.17 0.55
CA GLU A 87 -17.93 2.36 1.07
C GLU A 87 -16.86 2.14 0.00
N VAL A 88 -15.61 2.13 0.43
CA VAL A 88 -14.46 1.71 -0.39
C VAL A 88 -14.06 0.31 0.05
N ARG A 89 -14.21 -0.66 -0.86
CA ARG A 89 -13.76 -2.04 -0.65
C ARG A 89 -12.31 -2.16 -1.04
N CYS A 90 -11.50 -2.63 -0.10
CA CYS A 90 -10.06 -2.63 -0.23
C CYS A 90 -9.52 -4.05 -0.11
N LEU A 91 -8.68 -4.43 -1.05
CA LEU A 91 -7.96 -5.70 -1.03
C LEU A 91 -6.47 -5.41 -1.06
N ASP A 92 -5.81 -5.73 0.04
CA ASP A 92 -4.36 -5.70 0.16
C ASP A 92 -3.79 -6.94 -0.57
N GLN A 93 -2.79 -6.73 -1.42
CA GLN A 93 -2.04 -7.76 -2.12
C GLN A 93 -0.55 -7.49 -1.99
N GLN A 94 0.21 -8.57 -1.92
CA GLN A 94 1.64 -8.51 -1.88
C GLN A 94 2.24 -9.64 -2.69
N TYR A 95 3.15 -9.27 -3.58
CA TYR A 95 3.85 -10.21 -4.45
C TYR A 95 5.28 -9.75 -4.67
N GLU A 96 6.13 -10.68 -5.08
CA GLU A 96 7.52 -10.42 -5.39
C GLU A 96 7.70 -10.38 -6.90
N VAL A 97 8.46 -9.40 -7.39
CA VAL A 97 8.82 -9.23 -8.79
C VAL A 97 10.32 -9.41 -8.90
N THR A 98 10.74 -10.35 -9.75
CA THR A 98 12.16 -10.52 -10.06
C THR A 98 12.51 -9.69 -11.30
N TRP A 99 13.66 -9.03 -11.29
CA TRP A 99 14.16 -8.23 -12.39
C TRP A 99 15.45 -8.87 -12.92
N ASP A 100 15.55 -9.03 -14.25
CA ASP A 100 16.74 -9.52 -14.97
C ASP A 100 17.37 -8.32 -15.70
N GLY A 101 18.36 -7.68 -15.07
CA GLY A 101 18.95 -6.43 -15.56
C GLY A 101 18.00 -5.22 -15.54
N ASP A 102 18.18 -4.26 -16.46
CA ASP A 102 17.37 -3.03 -16.59
C ASP A 102 16.05 -3.22 -17.37
N THR A 103 15.80 -4.41 -17.93
CA THR A 103 14.60 -4.67 -18.74
C THR A 103 13.54 -5.40 -17.92
N PRO A 104 12.33 -4.85 -17.72
CA PRO A 104 11.22 -5.59 -17.13
C PRO A 104 10.85 -6.76 -18.04
N ARG A 105 11.37 -7.95 -17.76
CA ARG A 105 10.62 -9.16 -18.10
C ARG A 105 9.65 -9.39 -16.95
N PRO A 106 8.35 -9.65 -17.21
CA PRO A 106 7.39 -9.99 -16.16
C PRO A 106 7.83 -11.33 -15.55
N ALA A 107 8.78 -11.26 -14.62
CA ALA A 107 9.31 -12.42 -13.95
C ALA A 107 8.33 -12.78 -12.85
N ILE A 108 7.58 -13.85 -13.11
CA ILE A 108 6.98 -14.74 -12.13
C ILE A 108 6.57 -14.00 -10.85
N ALA A 109 5.43 -13.31 -10.91
CA ALA A 109 4.83 -12.78 -9.70
C ALA A 109 4.40 -13.97 -8.83
N ALA A 110 5.21 -14.30 -7.83
CA ALA A 110 4.78 -15.20 -6.77
C ALA A 110 3.92 -14.37 -5.82
N GLU A 111 2.60 -14.61 -5.81
CA GLU A 111 1.70 -14.00 -4.82
C GLU A 111 2.07 -14.57 -3.45
N ALA A 112 2.82 -13.80 -2.67
CA ALA A 112 3.29 -14.21 -1.36
C ALA A 112 2.18 -14.07 -0.31
N GLN A 113 1.30 -13.07 -0.45
CA GLN A 113 0.23 -12.82 0.51
C GLN A 113 -0.94 -12.00 -0.08
N ARG A 114 -2.16 -12.35 0.31
CA ARG A 114 -3.40 -11.67 -0.10
C ARG A 114 -4.37 -11.52 1.08
N GLY A 115 -5.06 -10.38 1.15
CA GLY A 115 -5.90 -9.99 2.30
C GLY A 115 -5.19 -8.98 3.19
N GLN A 116 -5.81 -8.52 4.29
CA GLN A 116 -5.26 -7.46 5.16
C GLN A 116 -3.84 -7.79 5.65
N VAL A 117 -2.84 -7.09 5.10
CA VAL A 117 -1.43 -7.30 5.45
C VAL A 117 -0.95 -6.13 6.31
N GLN A 118 -0.60 -6.39 7.57
CA GLN A 118 0.30 -5.50 8.31
C GLN A 118 1.71 -6.07 8.14
N THR A 119 2.58 -5.30 7.48
CA THR A 119 4.00 -5.62 7.36
C THR A 119 4.75 -4.39 7.80
N VAL A 120 5.64 -4.60 8.78
CA VAL A 120 6.61 -3.61 9.22
C VAL A 120 7.98 -4.22 9.00
N SER A 121 8.79 -3.58 8.17
CA SER A 121 10.18 -3.94 7.93
C SER A 121 11.03 -2.70 8.16
N LYS A 122 11.83 -2.68 9.23
CA LYS A 122 12.76 -1.59 9.54
C LYS A 122 14.18 -2.13 9.62
N ARG A 123 15.13 -1.45 8.98
CA ARG A 123 16.56 -1.76 9.06
C ARG A 123 17.39 -0.49 9.31
N TRP A 124 18.28 -0.63 10.26
CA TRP A 124 19.32 0.32 10.61
C TRP A 124 20.65 -0.18 10.04
N THR A 125 21.37 0.67 9.33
CA THR A 125 22.78 0.45 8.98
C THR A 125 23.62 1.24 9.96
N LEU A 126 24.56 0.57 10.63
CA LEU A 126 25.55 1.24 11.48
C LEU A 126 26.71 1.71 10.58
N GLY A 127 26.84 3.02 10.40
CA GLY A 127 27.99 3.70 9.83
C GLY A 127 28.93 4.24 10.91
N GLY A 128 30.18 4.53 10.55
CA GLY A 128 31.10 5.28 11.40
C GLY A 128 30.93 6.77 11.14
N GLY A 129 30.49 7.53 12.14
CA GLY A 129 30.45 8.99 12.08
C GLY A 129 31.87 9.56 12.05
N GLU A 130 32.03 10.75 11.46
CA GLU A 130 33.33 11.42 11.25
C GLU A 130 34.16 11.60 12.54
N ASP A 131 33.52 11.56 13.71
CA ASP A 131 34.15 11.68 15.04
C ASP A 131 34.39 10.33 15.76
N GLY A 132 34.26 9.19 15.07
CA GLY A 132 34.45 7.85 15.65
C GLY A 132 33.25 7.32 16.48
N GLY A 133 32.11 8.01 16.41
CA GLY A 133 30.83 7.51 16.94
C GLY A 133 30.18 6.50 15.99
N LEU A 134 29.47 5.50 16.53
CA LEU A 134 28.60 4.65 15.73
C LEU A 134 27.34 5.46 15.37
N GLU A 135 27.16 5.76 14.09
CA GLU A 135 25.96 6.40 13.56
C GLU A 135 25.02 5.34 12.99
N ALA A 136 23.84 5.17 13.59
CA ALA A 136 22.82 4.29 13.05
C ALA A 136 21.96 5.06 12.04
N THR A 137 22.21 4.88 10.74
CA THR A 137 21.36 5.44 9.68
C THR A 137 20.26 4.43 9.35
N GLU A 138 18.99 4.82 9.51
CA GLU A 138 17.86 4.02 9.02
C GLU A 138 17.92 4.01 7.48
N THR A 139 18.28 2.86 6.90
CA THR A 139 18.45 2.73 5.43
C THR A 139 17.22 2.18 4.75
N PHE A 140 16.27 1.64 5.52
CA PHE A 140 15.07 1.03 5.00
C PHE A 140 13.97 0.99 6.06
N SER A 141 12.85 1.67 5.80
CA SER A 141 11.61 1.55 6.57
C SER A 141 10.46 1.33 5.60
N PHE A 142 9.76 0.22 5.77
CA PHE A 142 8.47 -0.04 5.16
C PHE A 142 7.47 -0.35 6.26
N ASP A 143 6.48 0.51 6.43
CA ASP A 143 5.28 0.22 7.20
C ASP A 143 4.09 0.32 6.25
N SER A 144 3.33 -0.76 6.08
CA SER A 144 2.14 -0.71 5.22
C SER A 144 1.09 0.30 5.71
N SER A 145 1.20 0.76 6.96
CA SER A 145 0.41 1.86 7.52
C SER A 145 0.76 3.23 6.91
N ASP A 146 2.00 3.44 6.45
CA ASP A 146 2.41 4.71 5.82
C ASP A 146 1.71 4.92 4.46
N LEU A 147 1.34 3.83 3.79
CA LEU A 147 0.46 3.87 2.62
C LEU A 147 -1.03 3.87 3.02
N LYS A 148 -1.42 2.98 3.94
CA LYS A 148 -2.84 2.76 4.23
C LYS A 148 -3.49 3.88 5.02
N SER A 149 -2.77 4.55 5.89
CA SER A 149 -3.30 5.65 6.71
C SER A 149 -3.77 6.82 5.85
N PRO A 150 -2.96 7.39 4.93
CA PRO A 150 -3.42 8.50 4.09
C PRO A 150 -4.61 8.11 3.18
N LEU A 151 -4.64 6.86 2.68
CA LEU A 151 -5.79 6.35 1.93
C LEU A 151 -7.06 6.29 2.81
N GLN A 152 -6.94 5.72 4.00
CA GLN A 152 -8.05 5.61 4.95
C GLN A 152 -8.54 6.97 5.39
N ASP A 153 -7.66 7.89 5.78
CA ASP A 153 -8.03 9.21 6.26
C ASP A 153 -8.73 10.02 5.16
N THR A 154 -8.29 9.88 3.90
CA THR A 154 -8.96 10.49 2.74
C THR A 154 -10.38 9.96 2.55
N VAL A 155 -10.57 8.64 2.62
CA VAL A 155 -11.88 7.99 2.48
C VAL A 155 -12.81 8.39 3.63
N LEU A 156 -12.32 8.32 4.86
CA LEU A 156 -13.09 8.66 6.07
C LEU A 156 -13.44 10.15 6.10
N GLY A 157 -12.51 11.03 5.73
CA GLY A 157 -12.73 12.47 5.63
C GLY A 157 -13.72 12.87 4.53
N ALA A 158 -13.90 12.01 3.52
CA ALA A 158 -14.94 12.18 2.50
C ALA A 158 -16.31 11.61 2.91
N GLY A 159 -16.44 11.06 4.12
CA GLY A 159 -17.68 10.47 4.63
C GLY A 159 -17.92 9.04 4.15
N TRP A 160 -16.88 8.34 3.70
CA TRP A 160 -16.97 6.98 3.20
C TRP A 160 -16.39 5.98 4.19
N THR A 161 -16.96 4.77 4.21
CA THR A 161 -16.46 3.66 5.03
C THR A 161 -15.30 2.97 4.32
N TRP A 162 -14.16 2.81 5.00
CA TRP A 162 -13.08 1.94 4.54
C TRP A 162 -13.38 0.50 4.95
N ARG A 163 -13.47 -0.43 4.00
CA ARG A 163 -13.78 -1.84 4.26
C ARG A 163 -12.74 -2.76 3.63
N GLY A 164 -11.88 -3.38 4.45
CA GLY A 164 -11.03 -4.47 3.98
C GLY A 164 -11.85 -5.71 3.62
N VAL A 165 -11.49 -6.37 2.51
CA VAL A 165 -12.06 -7.65 2.08
C VAL A 165 -10.96 -8.71 1.99
N ILE A 166 -11.26 -9.94 2.40
CA ILE A 166 -10.28 -11.03 2.48
C ILE A 166 -10.28 -11.86 1.19
N THR A 167 -11.46 -12.10 0.63
CA THR A 167 -11.67 -12.77 -0.66
C THR A 167 -12.99 -12.29 -1.26
N GLY A 168 -12.96 -11.80 -2.49
CA GLY A 168 -14.16 -11.39 -3.22
C GLY A 168 -13.78 -10.76 -4.56
N LYS A 169 -14.69 -10.83 -5.53
CA LYS A 169 -14.61 -9.89 -6.67
C LYS A 169 -14.67 -8.50 -6.06
N LEU A 170 -13.62 -7.71 -6.29
CA LEU A 170 -13.72 -6.26 -6.11
C LEU A 170 -14.96 -5.84 -6.87
#